data_AF-E6LJ62-F1
#
_entry.id   AF-E6LJ62-F1
#
_cell.length_a   1.000
_cell.length_b   1.000
_cell.length_c   1.000
_cell.angle_alpha   90.00
_cell.angle_beta   90.00
_cell.angle_gamma   90.00
#
_symmetry.space_group_name_H-M   'P 1'
#
loop_
_entity.id
_entity.type
_entity.pdbx_description
1 polymer ?
#
loop_
_entity_poly.entity_id
_entity_poly.type
_entity_poly.pdbx_seq_one_letter_code
_entity_poly.pdbx_strand_id
1 'polypeptide(L)'
;MNRSRQTIHKVYQFFKTGHNALDYFNQYKKNKTRCGRRPIVLSDEQTEYIQKRVVQGWTPDVIVGRAEFSISCSMRTLYRMFKQGVFEVTHLPMKGKRKANGHKETRGKQSFRRSLR
;
A
#
# COMPACT_ATOMS: atom_id res chain seq x y z
N MET A 1 14.71 -12.87 31.76
CA MET A 1 13.48 -12.25 31.20
C MET A 1 13.82 -10.84 30.69
N ASN A 2 13.85 -10.61 29.37
CA ASN A 2 14.20 -9.30 28.78
C ASN A 2 12.99 -8.37 28.68
N ARG A 3 12.36 -8.04 29.80
CA ARG A 3 11.24 -7.08 29.86
C ARG A 3 11.60 -5.95 30.82
N SER A 4 11.14 -4.73 30.51
CA SER A 4 11.37 -3.59 31.40
C SER A 4 10.62 -3.75 32.72
N ARG A 5 11.16 -3.18 33.80
CA ARG A 5 10.52 -3.19 35.13
C ARG A 5 9.08 -2.66 35.09
N GLN A 6 8.81 -1.64 34.27
CA GLN A 6 7.48 -1.09 34.09
C GLN A 6 6.51 -2.09 33.44
N THR A 7 6.94 -2.87 32.46
CA THR A 7 6.10 -3.90 31.84
C THR A 7 5.72 -4.97 32.85
N ILE A 8 6.67 -5.41 33.67
CA ILE A 8 6.43 -6.39 34.73
C ILE A 8 5.46 -5.83 35.77
N HIS A 9 5.66 -4.58 36.20
CA HIS A 9 4.78 -3.93 37.17
C HIS A 9 3.34 -3.80 36.66
N LYS A 10 3.14 -3.45 35.38
CA LYS A 10 1.79 -3.36 34.78
C LYS A 10 1.07 -4.70 34.79
N VAL A 11 1.78 -5.80 34.49
CA VAL A 11 1.21 -7.16 34.55
C VAL A 11 0.84 -7.51 36.00
N TYR A 12 1.75 -7.26 36.96
CA TYR A 12 1.52 -7.53 38.37
C TYR A 12 0.30 -6.78 38.93
N GLN A 13 0.19 -5.47 38.66
CA GLN A 13 -0.95 -4.69 39.12
C GLN A 13 -2.27 -5.16 38.51
N PHE A 14 -2.26 -5.56 37.24
CA PHE A 14 -3.45 -6.12 36.58
C PHE A 14 -3.92 -7.43 37.22
N PHE A 15 -3.01 -8.28 37.68
CA PHE A 15 -3.38 -9.47 38.44
C PHE A 15 -3.83 -9.15 39.86
N LYS A 16 -3.26 -8.11 40.49
CA LYS A 16 -3.66 -7.65 41.84
C LYS A 16 -5.12 -7.19 41.88
N THR A 17 -5.68 -6.72 40.77
CA THR A 17 -7.10 -6.33 40.68
C THR A 17 -8.05 -7.53 40.49
N GLY A 18 -7.55 -8.77 40.50
CA GLY A 18 -8.36 -9.99 40.44
C GLY A 18 -8.70 -10.48 39.02
N HIS A 19 -8.10 -9.89 37.97
CA HIS A 19 -8.30 -10.34 36.59
C HIS A 19 -7.47 -11.57 36.24
N ASN A 20 -7.90 -12.33 35.24
CA ASN A 20 -7.21 -13.54 34.81
C ASN A 20 -6.16 -13.26 33.70
N ALA A 21 -5.33 -14.25 33.37
CA ALA A 21 -4.28 -14.10 32.36
C ALA A 21 -4.82 -13.97 30.92
N LEU A 22 -5.94 -14.62 30.61
CA LEU A 22 -6.66 -14.50 29.35
C LEU A 22 -7.23 -13.07 29.16
N ASP A 23 -7.69 -12.42 30.23
CA ASP A 23 -8.17 -11.04 30.20
C ASP A 23 -7.03 -10.09 29.84
N TYR A 24 -5.86 -10.27 30.46
CA TYR A 24 -4.66 -9.49 30.12
C TYR A 24 -4.26 -9.68 28.66
N PHE A 25 -4.29 -10.93 28.17
CA PHE A 25 -4.00 -11.24 26.77
C PHE A 25 -5.00 -10.63 25.80
N ASN A 26 -6.29 -10.67 26.12
CA ASN A 26 -7.35 -10.06 25.32
C ASN A 26 -7.22 -8.53 25.30
N GLN A 27 -6.90 -7.91 26.44
CA GLN A 27 -6.62 -6.49 26.51
C GLN A 27 -5.36 -6.12 25.71
N TYR A 28 -4.31 -6.93 25.78
CA TYR A 28 -3.12 -6.77 24.96
C TYR A 28 -3.45 -6.83 23.46
N LYS A 29 -4.26 -7.80 23.01
CA LYS A 29 -4.75 -7.86 21.62
C LYS A 29 -5.51 -6.61 21.23
N LYS A 30 -6.45 -6.13 22.06
CA LYS A 30 -7.19 -4.88 21.84
C LYS A 30 -6.26 -3.66 21.76
N ASN A 31 -5.23 -3.60 22.60
CA ASN A 31 -4.25 -2.52 22.54
C ASN A 31 -3.38 -2.60 21.29
N LYS A 32 -3.05 -3.81 20.82
CA LYS A 32 -2.29 -4.01 19.58
C LYS A 32 -3.03 -3.56 18.33
N THR A 33 -4.37 -3.55 18.31
CA THR A 33 -5.12 -2.97 17.17
C THR A 33 -4.98 -1.45 17.08
N ARG A 34 -4.63 -0.78 18.19
CA ARG A 34 -4.36 0.66 18.26
C ARG A 34 -2.91 1.02 17.88
N CYS A 35 -2.05 0.02 17.69
CA CYS A 35 -0.65 0.21 17.34
C CYS A 35 -0.45 0.23 15.82
N GLY A 36 0.66 0.83 15.39
CA GLY A 36 1.05 0.87 13.99
C GLY A 36 0.33 1.97 13.18
N ARG A 37 0.57 1.96 11.87
CA ARG A 37 0.00 2.94 10.95
C ARG A 37 -1.43 2.56 10.59
N ARG A 38 -2.38 3.49 10.74
CA ARG A 38 -3.77 3.30 10.31
C ARG A 38 -3.86 3.22 8.77
N PRO A 39 -4.78 2.40 8.22
CA PRO A 39 -5.02 2.38 6.79
C PRO A 39 -5.52 3.75 6.31
N ILE A 40 -5.12 4.12 5.10
CA ILE A 40 -5.63 5.33 4.45
C ILE A 40 -7.01 4.97 3.89
N VAL A 41 -8.03 5.68 4.34
CA VAL A 41 -9.40 5.55 3.84
C VAL A 41 -9.65 6.76 2.95
N LEU A 42 -10.13 6.51 1.73
CA LEU A 42 -10.51 7.55 0.78
C LEU A 42 -11.96 7.96 1.03
N SER A 43 -12.32 9.21 0.73
CA SER A 43 -13.73 9.61 0.71
C SER A 43 -14.47 8.91 -0.44
N ASP A 44 -15.79 8.87 -0.35
CA ASP A 44 -16.63 8.28 -1.40
C ASP A 44 -16.42 8.99 -2.75
N GLU A 45 -16.33 10.32 -2.75
CA GLU A 45 -16.02 11.13 -3.92
C GLU A 45 -14.66 10.78 -4.56
N GLN A 46 -13.62 10.59 -3.73
CA GLN A 46 -12.29 10.17 -4.21
C GLN A 46 -12.35 8.79 -4.85
N THR A 47 -13.08 7.88 -4.23
CA THR A 47 -13.22 6.49 -4.68
C THR A 47 -13.95 6.43 -6.02
N GLU A 48 -15.07 7.14 -6.15
CA GLU A 48 -15.83 7.24 -7.39
C GLU A 48 -15.00 7.86 -8.52
N TYR A 49 -14.30 8.96 -8.23
CA TYR A 49 -13.41 9.60 -9.20
C TYR A 49 -12.34 8.63 -9.71
N ILE A 50 -11.66 7.91 -8.80
CA ILE A 50 -10.62 6.95 -9.17
C ILE A 50 -11.21 5.83 -10.02
N GLN A 51 -12.34 5.24 -9.62
CA GLN A 51 -12.99 4.17 -10.39
C GLN A 51 -13.33 4.63 -11.81
N LYS A 52 -13.96 5.80 -11.94
CA LYS A 52 -14.32 6.39 -13.24
C LYS A 52 -13.11 6.59 -14.14
N ARG A 53 -11.99 7.09 -13.61
CA ARG A 53 -10.75 7.31 -14.38
C ARG A 53 -10.05 6.00 -14.75
N VAL A 54 -10.06 5.01 -13.86
CA VAL A 54 -9.43 3.71 -14.12
C VAL A 54 -10.19 2.97 -15.22
N VAL A 55 -11.52 3.01 -15.24
CA VAL A 55 -12.35 2.46 -16.34
C VAL A 55 -12.05 3.15 -17.67
N GLN A 56 -11.70 4.44 -17.67
CA GLN A 56 -11.22 5.17 -18.85
C GLN A 56 -9.79 4.77 -19.29
N GLY A 57 -9.17 3.79 -18.62
CA GLY A 57 -7.84 3.30 -18.93
C GLY A 57 -6.70 4.15 -18.37
N TRP A 58 -6.96 4.98 -17.36
CA TRP A 58 -5.90 5.78 -16.72
C TRP A 58 -5.14 4.95 -15.70
N THR A 59 -3.81 5.07 -15.67
CA THR A 59 -3.00 4.49 -14.60
C THR A 59 -3.08 5.34 -13.33
N PRO A 60 -2.85 4.76 -12.14
CA PRO A 60 -2.73 5.50 -10.89
C PRO A 60 -1.71 6.66 -10.95
N ASP A 61 -0.63 6.50 -11.74
CA ASP A 61 0.36 7.56 -11.95
C ASP A 61 -0.24 8.79 -12.64
N VAL A 62 -1.08 8.55 -13.64
CA VAL A 62 -1.74 9.60 -14.42
C VAL A 62 -2.80 10.30 -13.58
N ILE A 63 -3.58 9.53 -12.80
CA ILE A 63 -4.63 10.05 -11.93
C ILE A 63 -4.05 11.04 -10.91
N VAL A 64 -2.95 10.66 -10.25
CA VAL A 64 -2.29 11.54 -9.25
C VAL A 64 -1.47 12.63 -9.92
N GLY A 65 -0.78 12.31 -11.02
CA GLY A 65 0.15 13.23 -11.69
C GLY A 65 -0.52 14.40 -12.39
N ARG A 66 -1.79 14.26 -12.82
CA ARG A 66 -2.54 15.37 -13.43
C ARG A 66 -3.07 16.37 -12.41
N ALA A 67 -3.20 15.98 -11.14
CA ALA A 67 -3.75 16.81 -10.07
C ALA A 67 -5.13 17.45 -10.38
N GLU A 68 -5.93 16.82 -11.26
CA GLU A 68 -7.28 17.28 -11.62
C GLU A 68 -8.27 17.21 -10.45
N PHE A 69 -8.04 16.29 -9.51
CA PHE A 69 -8.86 16.10 -8.33
C PHE A 69 -7.95 15.95 -7.11
N SER A 70 -8.35 16.57 -5.98
CA SER A 70 -7.58 16.50 -4.73
C SER A 70 -7.72 15.11 -4.11
N ILE A 71 -6.71 14.26 -4.33
CA ILE A 71 -6.64 12.93 -3.76
C ILE A 71 -5.74 12.97 -2.53
N SER A 72 -6.25 12.52 -1.40
CA SER A 72 -5.57 12.49 -0.11
C SER A 72 -4.38 11.52 -0.03
N CYS A 73 -4.17 10.70 -1.08
CA CYS A 73 -3.21 9.62 -1.08
C CYS A 73 -2.24 9.67 -2.27
N SER A 74 -1.06 9.11 -2.07
CA SER A 74 -0.04 9.01 -3.11
C SER A 74 -0.34 7.90 -4.12
N MET A 75 0.23 8.02 -5.31
CA MET A 75 0.22 6.99 -6.36
C MET A 75 0.58 5.58 -5.84
N ARG A 76 1.63 5.45 -5.01
CA ARG A 76 2.00 4.15 -4.41
C ARG A 76 0.92 3.59 -3.50
N THR A 77 0.16 4.45 -2.83
CA THR A 77 -0.97 4.03 -2.00
C THR A 77 -2.11 3.51 -2.87
N LEU A 78 -2.44 4.19 -3.98
CA LEU A 78 -3.41 3.68 -4.93
C LEU A 78 -3.05 2.28 -5.42
N TYR A 79 -1.83 2.06 -5.90
CA TYR A 79 -1.38 0.72 -6.32
C TYR A 79 -1.52 -0.36 -5.23
N ARG A 80 -1.27 0.00 -3.98
CA ARG A 80 -1.47 -0.92 -2.85
C ARG A 80 -2.94 -1.20 -2.58
N MET A 81 -3.83 -0.21 -2.76
CA MET A 81 -5.27 -0.37 -2.62
C MET A 81 -5.84 -1.33 -3.68
N PHE A 82 -5.36 -1.26 -4.92
CA PHE A 82 -5.64 -2.28 -5.94
C PHE A 82 -5.19 -3.68 -5.49
N LYS A 83 -3.95 -3.81 -5.03
CA LYS A 83 -3.42 -5.11 -4.55
C LYS A 83 -4.21 -5.67 -3.34
N GLN A 84 -4.76 -4.80 -2.50
CA GLN A 84 -5.56 -5.18 -1.34
C GLN A 84 -7.02 -5.51 -1.69
N GLY A 85 -7.45 -5.30 -2.94
CA GLY A 85 -8.83 -5.56 -3.38
C GLY A 85 -9.82 -4.45 -3.05
N VAL A 86 -9.34 -3.24 -2.68
CA VAL A 86 -10.22 -2.06 -2.52
C VAL A 86 -10.73 -1.59 -3.89
N PHE A 87 -9.91 -1.77 -4.92
CA PHE A 87 -10.25 -1.52 -6.31
C PHE A 87 -9.92 -2.76 -7.14
N GLU A 88 -10.71 -3.02 -8.18
CA GLU A 88 -10.51 -4.15 -9.08
C GLU A 88 -9.22 -4.00 -9.89
N VAL A 89 -8.33 -4.98 -9.74
CA VAL A 89 -7.02 -5.01 -10.43
C VAL A 89 -7.20 -5.16 -11.94
N THR A 90 -8.31 -5.77 -12.39
CA THR A 90 -8.62 -6.00 -13.80
C THR A 90 -8.82 -4.71 -14.60
N HIS A 91 -9.23 -3.62 -13.94
CA HIS A 91 -9.40 -2.32 -14.59
C HIS A 91 -8.08 -1.57 -14.76
N LEU A 92 -6.98 -2.00 -14.12
CA LEU A 92 -5.69 -1.38 -14.35
C LEU A 92 -5.19 -1.73 -15.76
N PRO A 93 -4.79 -0.73 -16.57
CA PRO A 93 -4.14 -0.99 -17.84
C PRO A 93 -2.77 -1.63 -17.56
N MET A 94 -2.66 -2.94 -17.79
CA MET A 94 -1.42 -3.69 -17.59
C MET A 94 -0.29 -3.07 -18.42
N LYS A 95 0.70 -2.48 -17.74
CA LYS A 95 1.83 -1.86 -18.44
C LYS A 95 2.72 -2.93 -19.05
N GLY A 96 2.74 -2.94 -20.37
CA GLY A 96 3.76 -3.60 -21.15
C GLY A 96 3.20 -4.01 -22.51
N LYS A 97 3.70 -3.40 -23.58
CA LYS A 97 3.72 -4.07 -24.88
C LYS A 97 4.66 -5.25 -24.73
N ARG A 98 4.21 -6.31 -24.06
CA ARG A 98 4.96 -7.57 -24.00
C ARG A 98 5.17 -7.95 -25.46
N LYS A 99 6.42 -7.96 -25.87
CA LYS A 99 6.77 -8.43 -27.20
C LYS A 99 6.33 -9.90 -27.29
N ALA A 100 5.85 -10.31 -28.46
CA ALA A 100 5.47 -11.70 -28.66
C ALA A 100 6.63 -12.64 -28.30
N ASN A 101 6.31 -13.86 -27.84
CA ASN A 101 7.35 -14.85 -27.56
C ASN A 101 8.14 -15.11 -28.86
N GLY A 102 9.47 -14.93 -28.80
CA GLY A 102 10.34 -15.03 -29.99
C GLY A 102 10.61 -13.71 -30.72
N HIS A 103 10.12 -12.57 -30.24
CA HIS A 103 10.46 -11.26 -30.79
C HIS A 103 11.98 -11.01 -30.73
N LYS A 104 12.61 -10.87 -31.89
CA LYS A 104 13.99 -10.40 -32.03
C LYS A 104 13.98 -8.91 -32.33
N GLU A 105 14.72 -8.13 -31.55
CA GLU A 105 14.81 -6.67 -31.74
C GLU A 105 15.53 -6.34 -33.06
N THR A 106 14.84 -5.64 -33.96
CA THR A 106 15.35 -5.28 -35.29
C THR A 106 15.99 -3.90 -35.34
N ARG A 107 15.80 -3.07 -34.30
CA ARG A 107 16.49 -1.78 -34.19
C ARG A 107 17.97 -2.06 -33.95
N GLY A 108 18.82 -1.60 -34.87
CA GLY A 108 20.26 -1.77 -34.78
C GLY A 108 20.77 -1.34 -33.41
N LYS A 109 21.61 -2.17 -32.78
CA LYS A 109 22.36 -1.78 -31.59
C LYS A 109 23.16 -0.55 -31.99
N GLN A 110 22.83 0.61 -31.45
CA GLN A 110 23.65 1.81 -31.63
C GLN A 110 25.03 1.47 -31.08
N SER A 111 26.00 1.25 -31.97
CA SER A 111 27.39 1.08 -31.58
C SER A 111 27.79 2.36 -30.86
N PHE A 112 28.14 2.28 -29.58
CA PHE A 112 28.73 3.40 -28.86
C PHE A 112 30.05 3.75 -29.55
N ARG A 113 30.03 4.67 -30.50
CA ARG A 113 31.24 5.25 -31.07
C ARG A 113 31.73 6.29 -30.07
N ARG A 114 32.61 5.88 -29.14
CA ARG A 114 33.43 6.83 -28.39
C ARG A 114 34.63 7.18 -29.27
N SER A 115 34.60 8.31 -29.97
CA SER A 115 35.84 8.97 -30.36
C SER A 115 36.19 9.95 -29.25
N LEU A 116 37.14 9.59 -28.39
CA LEU A 116 37.85 10.57 -27.58
C LEU A 116 38.91 11.19 -28.50
N ARG A 117 38.82 12.49 -28.74
CA ARG A 117 39.91 13.30 -29.28
C ARG A 117 40.06 14.54 -28.41
#